data_AF-A0A2E2WKT5-F1
#
_entry.id   AF-A0A2E2WKT5-F1
#
_cell.length_a   1.000
_cell.length_b   1.000
_cell.length_c   1.000
_cell.angle_alpha   90.00
_cell.angle_beta   90.00
_cell.angle_gamma   90.00
#
_symmetry.space_group_name_H-M   'P 1'
#
loop_
_entity.id
_entity.type
_entity.pdbx_description
1 polymer ?
#
loop_
_entity_poly.entity_id
_entity_poly.type
_entity_poly.pdbx_seq_one_letter_code
_entity_poly.pdbx_strand_id
1 'polypeptide(L)'
;MTSTLTSTSTLTSTNTLKSNDNDTLKNIVLPLPPTTDRGAAEMEIYARFMRHLRMVPNSQADIKVLSAIQFTADMLDLRDALVSKVLVDCGLRAPRKALPSDYLDHADNSLMRSGWEVGGPNASTIELKKYWDSIGEDTLAAYRREPVIAQETLFVE
;
A
#
# COMPACT_ATOMS: atom_id res chain seq x y z
N MET A 1 11.76 18.14 -70.98
CA MET A 1 10.56 18.75 -70.35
C MET A 1 9.73 17.57 -69.88
N THR A 2 9.56 17.21 -68.61
CA THR A 2 9.34 17.99 -67.39
C THR A 2 9.74 17.13 -66.17
N SER A 3 10.30 17.79 -65.16
CA SER A 3 10.63 17.25 -63.83
C SER A 3 9.37 16.93 -63.03
N THR A 4 9.45 16.00 -62.05
CA THR A 4 8.74 16.13 -60.77
C THR A 4 9.44 15.32 -59.68
N LEU A 5 9.93 16.05 -58.67
CA LEU A 5 10.34 15.63 -57.34
C LEU A 5 9.11 15.39 -56.47
N THR A 6 9.12 14.42 -55.56
CA THR A 6 8.47 14.51 -54.22
C THR A 6 8.82 13.26 -53.41
N SER A 7 9.75 13.33 -52.46
CA SER A 7 9.58 13.76 -51.06
C SER A 7 9.25 12.58 -50.13
N THR A 8 10.33 12.17 -49.46
CA THR A 8 10.42 11.36 -48.25
C THR A 8 9.41 11.81 -47.18
N SER A 9 8.62 10.89 -46.65
CA SER A 9 7.91 11.06 -45.37
C SER A 9 8.17 9.81 -44.54
N THR A 10 9.29 9.82 -43.82
CA THR A 10 9.51 8.97 -42.65
C THR A 10 8.55 9.43 -41.57
N LEU A 11 7.45 8.70 -41.39
CA LEU A 11 6.60 8.80 -40.22
C LEU A 11 7.41 8.31 -39.01
N THR A 12 8.09 9.24 -38.35
CA THR A 12 8.59 9.06 -36.99
C THR A 12 7.37 8.80 -36.10
N SER A 13 7.09 7.51 -35.90
CA SER A 13 6.26 7.04 -34.82
C SER A 13 6.96 7.47 -33.53
N THR A 14 6.47 8.53 -32.90
CA THR A 14 6.75 8.82 -31.49
C THR A 14 6.08 7.71 -30.69
N ASN A 15 6.76 6.57 -30.66
CA ASN A 15 6.50 5.49 -29.75
C ASN A 15 6.86 6.06 -28.38
N THR A 16 5.88 6.65 -27.70
CA THR A 16 5.97 6.97 -26.28
C THR A 16 6.31 5.65 -25.61
N LEU A 17 7.60 5.48 -25.31
CA LEU A 17 8.14 4.41 -24.50
C LEU A 17 7.27 4.40 -23.24
N LYS A 18 6.35 3.44 -23.18
CA LYS A 18 5.61 3.10 -21.98
C LYS A 18 6.68 2.61 -21.01
N SER A 19 7.22 3.53 -20.22
CA SER A 19 8.13 3.23 -19.13
C SER A 19 7.52 2.07 -18.37
N ASN A 20 8.29 1.00 -18.25
CA ASN A 20 7.85 -0.23 -17.63
C ASN A 20 7.64 0.09 -16.15
N ASP A 21 6.39 0.35 -15.74
CA ASP A 21 6.00 0.78 -14.40
C ASP A 21 6.38 -0.23 -13.29
N ASN A 22 6.93 -1.40 -13.65
CA ASN A 22 7.35 -2.45 -12.74
C ASN A 22 8.46 -2.04 -11.76
N ASP A 23 9.24 -0.98 -12.05
CA ASP A 23 10.35 -0.56 -11.17
C ASP A 23 9.88 0.16 -9.90
N THR A 24 8.62 0.62 -9.89
CA THR A 24 8.06 1.40 -8.76
C THR A 24 7.66 0.53 -7.57
N LEU A 25 7.38 -0.77 -7.75
CA LEU A 25 6.95 -1.69 -6.69
C LEU A 25 8.11 -2.45 -6.02
N LYS A 26 9.36 -1.98 -6.15
CA LYS A 26 10.56 -2.69 -5.65
C LYS A 26 10.46 -3.18 -4.21
N ASN A 27 9.72 -2.46 -3.36
CA ASN A 27 9.53 -2.78 -1.95
C ASN A 27 8.06 -3.13 -1.61
N ILE A 28 7.28 -3.63 -2.56
CA ILE A 28 5.89 -4.01 -2.31
C ILE A 28 5.63 -5.41 -2.89
N VAL A 29 5.24 -6.33 -2.02
CA VAL A 29 4.70 -7.64 -2.39
C VAL A 29 3.18 -7.53 -2.42
N LEU A 30 2.58 -7.80 -3.57
CA LEU A 30 1.13 -7.72 -3.76
C LEU A 30 0.41 -8.90 -3.08
N PRO A 31 -0.83 -8.70 -2.60
CA PRO A 31 -1.62 -9.76 -2.01
C PRO A 31 -2.00 -10.79 -3.08
N LEU A 32 -2.21 -12.03 -2.64
CA LEU A 32 -2.77 -13.11 -3.43
C LEU A 32 -4.29 -13.17 -3.25
N PRO A 33 -5.04 -13.68 -4.24
CA PRO A 33 -6.47 -13.90 -4.07
C PRO A 33 -6.70 -14.88 -2.90
N PRO A 34 -7.67 -14.59 -2.01
CA PRO A 34 -7.97 -15.49 -0.90
C PRO A 34 -8.48 -16.83 -1.46
N THR A 35 -7.95 -17.94 -0.94
CA THR A 35 -8.23 -19.30 -1.41
C THR A 35 -9.35 -20.00 -0.63
N THR A 36 -9.80 -19.40 0.48
CA THR A 36 -10.79 -20.00 1.38
C THR A 36 -12.21 -19.82 0.82
N ASP A 37 -13.00 -20.89 0.75
CA ASP A 37 -14.40 -20.86 0.26
C ASP A 37 -15.33 -19.94 1.07
N ARG A 38 -14.97 -19.60 2.31
CA ARG A 38 -15.69 -18.62 3.15
C ARG A 38 -15.27 -17.17 2.92
N GLY A 39 -14.31 -16.94 2.03
CA GLY A 39 -13.61 -15.67 1.85
C GLY A 39 -14.32 -14.65 0.96
N ALA A 40 -15.65 -14.64 0.88
CA ALA A 40 -16.37 -13.79 -0.08
C ALA A 40 -16.11 -12.29 0.16
N ALA A 41 -16.07 -11.87 1.44
CA ALA A 41 -15.78 -10.49 1.82
C ALA A 41 -14.31 -10.14 1.56
N GLU A 42 -13.39 -11.06 1.87
CA GLU A 42 -11.97 -10.91 1.62
C GLU A 42 -11.66 -10.84 0.12
N MET A 43 -12.37 -11.64 -0.69
CA MET A 43 -12.28 -11.62 -2.14
C MET A 43 -12.78 -10.29 -2.69
N GLU A 44 -13.85 -9.74 -2.13
CA GLU A 44 -14.37 -8.43 -2.52
C GLU A 44 -13.37 -7.30 -2.19
N ILE A 45 -12.78 -7.32 -0.99
CA ILE A 45 -11.70 -6.39 -0.58
C ILE A 45 -10.52 -6.50 -1.57
N TYR A 46 -10.04 -7.72 -1.80
CA TYR A 46 -8.93 -8.00 -2.72
C TYR A 46 -9.23 -7.48 -4.13
N ALA A 47 -10.41 -7.80 -4.69
CA ALA A 47 -10.78 -7.43 -6.05
C ALA A 47 -10.89 -5.91 -6.22
N ARG A 48 -11.50 -5.20 -5.26
CA ARG A 48 -11.62 -3.74 -5.28
C ARG A 48 -10.25 -3.06 -5.14
N PHE A 49 -9.42 -3.52 -4.21
CA PHE A 49 -8.05 -3.06 -4.04
C PHE A 49 -7.23 -3.22 -5.33
N MET A 50 -7.20 -4.43 -5.91
CA MET A 50 -6.45 -4.71 -7.14
C MET A 50 -7.00 -3.97 -8.36
N ARG A 51 -8.31 -3.67 -8.39
CA ARG A 51 -8.90 -2.81 -9.43
C ARG A 51 -8.41 -1.37 -9.27
N HIS A 52 -8.45 -0.81 -8.06
CA HIS A 52 -8.00 0.56 -7.82
C HIS A 52 -6.50 0.74 -8.08
N LEU A 53 -5.69 -0.22 -7.62
CA LEU A 53 -4.25 -0.23 -7.84
C LEU A 53 -3.87 -0.16 -9.34
N ARG A 54 -4.71 -0.68 -10.24
CA ARG A 54 -4.48 -0.59 -11.70
C ARG A 54 -4.85 0.76 -12.30
N MET A 55 -5.74 1.52 -11.66
CA MET A 55 -6.24 2.80 -12.17
C MET A 55 -5.40 4.00 -11.69
N VAL A 56 -4.76 3.89 -10.53
CA VAL A 56 -3.97 4.99 -9.96
C VAL A 56 -2.62 5.14 -10.68
N PRO A 57 -2.28 6.32 -11.23
CA PRO A 57 -0.99 6.58 -11.85
C PRO A 57 0.16 6.42 -10.84
N ASN A 58 1.31 5.93 -11.31
CA ASN A 58 2.36 5.39 -10.46
C ASN A 58 3.55 6.34 -10.33
N SER A 59 3.47 7.30 -9.42
CA SER A 59 4.59 8.18 -9.07
C SER A 59 5.30 7.75 -7.78
N GLN A 60 4.55 7.24 -6.80
CA GLN A 60 5.07 6.68 -5.55
C GLN A 60 4.23 5.47 -5.14
N ALA A 61 4.85 4.30 -5.07
CA ALA A 61 4.17 3.05 -4.80
C ALA A 61 3.54 2.99 -3.40
N ASP A 62 4.20 3.57 -2.40
CA ASP A 62 3.69 3.58 -1.01
C ASP A 62 2.37 4.37 -0.91
N ILE A 63 2.35 5.58 -1.50
CA ILE A 63 1.14 6.42 -1.56
C ILE A 63 0.04 5.73 -2.37
N LYS A 64 0.42 5.01 -3.42
CA LYS A 64 -0.51 4.28 -4.27
C LYS A 64 -1.18 3.11 -3.53
N VAL A 65 -0.44 2.37 -2.70
CA VAL A 65 -1.01 1.32 -1.85
C VAL A 65 -1.89 1.92 -0.76
N LEU A 66 -1.42 2.97 -0.07
CA LEU A 66 -2.19 3.63 0.98
C LEU A 66 -3.52 4.18 0.44
N SER A 67 -3.50 4.90 -0.69
CA SER A 67 -4.72 5.43 -1.32
C SER A 67 -5.65 4.33 -1.83
N ALA A 68 -5.10 3.20 -2.33
CA ALA A 68 -5.92 2.05 -2.71
C ALA A 68 -6.60 1.37 -1.51
N ILE A 69 -5.94 1.33 -0.35
CA ILE A 69 -6.54 0.84 0.90
C ILE A 69 -7.70 1.75 1.33
N GLN A 70 -7.45 3.06 1.44
CA GLN A 70 -8.45 4.05 1.84
C GLN A 70 -9.66 4.05 0.92
N PHE A 71 -9.43 4.05 -0.40
CA PHE A 71 -10.52 3.97 -1.37
C PHE A 71 -11.33 2.68 -1.24
N THR A 72 -10.67 1.55 -0.97
CA THR A 72 -11.37 0.27 -0.78
C THR A 72 -12.20 0.26 0.50
N ALA A 73 -11.69 0.88 1.57
CA ALA A 73 -12.39 1.06 2.83
C ALA A 73 -13.63 1.93 2.67
N ASP A 74 -13.49 3.11 2.04
CA ASP A 74 -14.60 4.02 1.72
C ASP A 74 -15.68 3.34 0.87
N MET A 75 -15.27 2.59 -0.15
CA MET A 75 -16.18 1.88 -1.04
C MET A 75 -16.99 0.77 -0.35
N LEU A 76 -16.43 0.17 0.71
CA LEU A 76 -17.03 -0.95 1.44
C LEU A 76 -17.66 -0.54 2.78
N ASP A 77 -17.57 0.75 3.14
CA ASP A 77 -17.96 1.26 4.47
C ASP A 77 -17.26 0.48 5.61
N LEU A 78 -15.96 0.22 5.42
CA LEU A 78 -15.11 -0.48 6.39
C LEU A 78 -14.04 0.47 6.92
N ARG A 79 -13.41 0.07 8.04
CA ARG A 79 -12.23 0.80 8.54
C ARG A 79 -10.99 0.43 7.73
N ASP A 80 -10.14 1.40 7.47
CA ASP A 80 -8.82 1.24 6.85
C ASP A 80 -7.98 0.13 7.49
N ALA A 81 -8.02 0.04 8.83
CA ALA A 81 -7.31 -0.98 9.58
C ALA A 81 -7.79 -2.41 9.26
N LEU A 82 -9.10 -2.60 9.06
CA LEU A 82 -9.67 -3.90 8.73
C LEU A 82 -9.29 -4.32 7.31
N VAL A 83 -9.41 -3.41 6.35
CA VAL A 83 -9.00 -3.65 4.95
C VAL A 83 -7.51 -4.00 4.90
N SER A 84 -6.66 -3.24 5.59
CA SER A 84 -5.22 -3.50 5.68
C SER A 84 -4.92 -4.86 6.29
N LYS A 85 -5.61 -5.23 7.36
CA LYS A 85 -5.46 -6.54 7.99
C LYS A 85 -5.77 -7.67 7.01
N VAL A 86 -6.90 -7.59 6.30
CA VAL A 86 -7.29 -8.59 5.30
C VAL A 86 -6.25 -8.69 4.18
N LEU A 87 -5.77 -7.55 3.67
CA LEU A 87 -4.76 -7.54 2.61
C LEU A 87 -3.43 -8.14 3.08
N VAL A 88 -3.00 -7.85 4.31
CA VAL A 88 -1.78 -8.44 4.91
C VAL A 88 -1.95 -9.94 5.15
N ASP A 89 -3.13 -10.36 5.60
CA ASP A 89 -3.51 -11.78 5.74
C ASP A 89 -3.47 -12.49 4.36
N CYS A 90 -3.84 -11.79 3.28
CA CYS A 90 -3.71 -12.25 1.90
C CYS A 90 -2.27 -12.15 1.32
N GLY A 91 -1.29 -11.69 2.09
CA GLY A 91 0.12 -11.66 1.67
C GLY A 91 0.66 -10.30 1.22
N LEU A 92 -0.10 -9.20 1.36
CA LEU A 92 0.44 -7.86 1.13
C LEU A 92 1.64 -7.61 2.07
N ARG A 93 2.79 -7.26 1.51
CA ARG A 93 3.95 -6.76 2.26
C ARG A 93 4.32 -5.41 1.68
N ALA A 94 4.34 -4.38 2.51
CA ALA A 94 4.64 -3.03 2.09
C ALA A 94 5.39 -2.30 3.21
N PRO A 95 6.10 -1.21 2.89
CA PRO A 95 6.77 -0.37 3.88
C PRO A 95 5.74 0.24 4.83
N ARG A 96 6.14 0.65 6.03
CA ARG A 96 5.21 1.22 7.03
C ARG A 96 4.48 2.46 6.52
N LYS A 97 5.09 3.24 5.63
CA LYS A 97 4.48 4.42 5.00
C LYS A 97 3.30 4.10 4.07
N ALA A 98 3.22 2.87 3.58
CA ALA A 98 2.18 2.43 2.66
C ALA A 98 0.92 1.91 3.37
N LEU A 99 0.95 1.81 4.70
CA LEU A 99 -0.14 1.28 5.52
C LEU A 99 -0.77 2.41 6.35
N PRO A 100 -2.09 2.34 6.62
CA PRO A 100 -2.78 3.29 7.49
C PRO A 100 -2.21 3.27 8.92
N SER A 101 -2.21 4.44 9.58
CA SER A 101 -1.77 4.59 10.97
C SER A 101 -2.47 3.60 11.91
N ASP A 102 -3.78 3.48 11.78
CA ASP A 102 -4.61 2.65 12.65
C ASP A 102 -4.23 1.17 12.57
N TYR A 103 -3.85 0.70 11.38
CA TYR A 103 -3.36 -0.67 11.21
C TYR A 103 -1.98 -0.85 11.84
N LEU A 104 -1.10 0.13 11.68
CA LEU A 104 0.25 0.07 12.22
C LEU A 104 0.22 0.06 13.75
N ASP A 105 -0.64 0.85 14.37
CA ASP A 105 -0.81 0.86 15.82
C ASP A 105 -1.35 -0.48 16.32
N HIS A 106 -2.30 -1.09 15.60
CA HIS A 106 -2.74 -2.45 15.87
C HIS A 106 -1.59 -3.46 15.74
N ALA A 107 -0.78 -3.38 14.67
CA ALA A 107 0.34 -4.29 14.43
C ALA A 107 1.41 -4.15 15.51
N ASP A 108 1.79 -2.92 15.87
CA ASP A 108 2.79 -2.62 16.90
C ASP A 108 2.31 -3.14 18.27
N ASN A 109 1.06 -2.86 18.65
CA ASN A 109 0.47 -3.37 19.88
C ASN A 109 0.40 -4.90 19.93
N SER A 110 0.10 -5.55 18.79
CA SER A 110 0.05 -7.02 18.71
C SER A 110 1.45 -7.63 18.83
N LEU A 111 2.46 -6.99 18.24
CA LEU A 111 3.86 -7.47 18.26
C LEU A 111 4.52 -7.32 19.64
N MET A 112 4.01 -6.45 20.51
CA MET A 112 4.48 -6.31 21.89
C MET A 112 3.92 -7.39 22.84
N ARG A 113 2.86 -8.11 22.44
CA ARG A 113 2.22 -9.15 23.26
C ARG A 113 2.84 -10.52 23.02
N SER A 114 2.64 -11.43 23.98
CA SER A 114 3.06 -12.81 23.78
C SER A 114 2.14 -13.51 22.77
N GLY A 115 2.69 -14.45 21.99
CA GLY A 115 1.96 -15.13 20.90
C GLY A 115 0.75 -15.98 21.34
N TRP A 116 0.57 -16.16 22.65
CA TRP A 116 -0.52 -16.95 23.24
C TRP A 116 -1.60 -16.09 23.89
N GLU A 117 -1.42 -14.76 23.92
CA GLU A 117 -2.38 -13.83 24.50
C GLU A 117 -3.46 -13.43 23.48
N VAL A 118 -4.64 -13.08 24.00
CA VAL A 118 -5.72 -12.51 23.18
C VAL A 118 -5.24 -11.19 22.58
N GLY A 119 -5.29 -11.09 21.25
CA GLY A 119 -4.72 -9.96 20.51
C GLY A 119 -3.21 -10.06 20.27
N GLY A 120 -2.62 -11.25 20.43
CA GLY A 120 -1.27 -11.54 19.95
C GLY A 120 -1.16 -11.43 18.41
N PRO A 121 0.07 -11.44 17.88
CA PRO A 121 0.31 -11.19 16.46
C PRO A 121 -0.10 -12.39 15.60
N ASN A 122 -0.78 -12.12 14.49
CA ASN A 122 -1.09 -13.17 13.50
C ASN A 122 0.18 -13.59 12.74
N ALA A 123 0.18 -14.78 12.15
CA ALA A 123 1.29 -15.29 11.33
C ALA A 123 1.68 -14.29 10.22
N SER A 124 0.68 -13.70 9.55
CA SER A 124 0.84 -12.65 8.54
C SER A 124 1.50 -11.38 9.08
N THR A 125 1.17 -10.96 10.30
CA THR A 125 1.78 -9.81 10.98
C THR A 125 3.23 -10.08 11.37
N ILE A 126 3.54 -11.31 11.79
CA ILE A 126 4.93 -11.74 12.07
C ILE A 126 5.75 -11.71 10.78
N GLU A 127 5.21 -12.19 9.67
CA GLU A 127 5.87 -12.12 8.36
C GLU A 127 6.04 -10.68 7.87
N LEU A 128 5.06 -9.81 8.12
CA LEU A 128 5.17 -8.39 7.83
C LEU A 128 6.27 -7.72 8.66
N LYS A 129 6.43 -8.08 9.94
CA LYS A 129 7.55 -7.62 10.75
C LYS A 129 8.89 -8.08 10.17
N LYS A 130 9.02 -9.37 9.84
CA LYS A 130 10.24 -9.89 9.19
C LYS A 130 10.56 -9.14 7.88
N TYR A 131 9.52 -8.78 7.14
CA TYR A 131 9.65 -7.97 5.93
C TYR A 131 10.21 -6.58 6.25
N TRP A 132 9.68 -5.87 7.26
CA TRP A 132 10.20 -4.58 7.71
C TRP A 132 11.65 -4.67 8.18
N ASP A 133 12.00 -5.71 8.95
CA ASP A 133 13.36 -5.96 9.39
C ASP A 133 14.30 -6.19 8.20
N SER A 134 13.83 -6.83 7.12
CA SER A 134 14.64 -7.11 5.92
C SER A 134 14.93 -5.89 5.05
N ILE A 135 14.02 -4.91 5.02
CA ILE A 135 14.20 -3.65 4.28
C ILE A 135 14.94 -2.59 5.11
N GLY A 136 15.29 -2.91 6.37
CA GLY A 136 15.98 -2.00 7.28
C GLY A 136 15.12 -0.85 7.79
N GLU A 137 13.80 -1.05 7.88
CA GLU A 137 12.93 -0.04 8.50
C GLU A 137 13.21 0.08 10.00
N ASP A 138 13.09 1.32 10.51
CA ASP A 138 13.42 1.62 11.88
C ASP A 138 12.42 0.97 12.86
N THR A 139 12.93 0.09 13.72
CA THR A 139 12.14 -0.64 14.73
C THR A 139 11.49 0.30 15.74
N LEU A 140 12.01 1.52 15.90
CA LEU A 140 11.46 2.56 16.78
C LEU A 140 10.49 3.51 16.05
N ALA A 141 10.17 3.27 14.78
CA ALA A 141 9.17 4.06 14.07
C ALA A 141 7.79 4.03 14.77
N ALA A 142 7.48 2.98 15.52
CA ALA A 142 6.28 2.89 16.35
C ALA A 142 6.25 3.96 17.46
N TYR A 143 7.38 4.26 18.08
CA TYR A 143 7.48 5.18 19.23
C TYR A 143 7.59 6.66 18.82
N ARG A 144 7.87 6.95 17.54
CA ARG A 144 7.99 8.32 17.03
C ARG A 144 6.68 8.94 16.56
N ARG A 145 5.55 8.23 16.64
CA ARG A 145 4.22 8.74 16.26
C ARG A 145 3.54 9.58 17.33
N GLU A 146 4.25 9.99 18.37
CA GLU A 146 3.67 10.83 19.41
C GLU A 146 3.21 12.16 18.79
N PRO A 147 1.92 12.53 18.93
CA PRO A 147 1.44 13.78 18.35
C PRO A 147 2.19 14.93 19.03
N VAL A 148 2.72 15.84 18.23
CA VAL A 148 3.13 17.15 18.73
C VAL A 148 1.86 17.81 19.25
N ILE A 149 1.62 17.69 20.56
CA ILE A 149 0.59 18.45 21.25
C ILE A 149 0.99 19.91 21.04
N ALA A 150 0.30 20.60 20.14
CA ALA A 150 0.43 22.03 20.00
C ALA A 150 0.04 22.62 21.35
N GLN A 151 1.04 23.03 22.13
CA GLN A 151 0.80 23.79 23.35
C GLN A 151 0.18 25.11 22.92
N GLU A 152 -1.13 25.20 23.04
CA GLU A 152 -1.87 26.44 22.87
C GLU A 152 -1.36 27.40 23.95
N THR A 153 -0.44 28.28 23.58
CA THR A 153 0.04 29.34 24.44
C THR A 153 -1.12 30.30 24.67
N LEU A 154 -1.82 30.12 25.79
CA LEU A 154 -2.79 31.08 26.31
C LEU A 154 -2.06 32.41 26.56
N PHE A 155 -2.25 33.36 25.65
CA PHE A 155 -1.93 34.76 25.91
C PHE A 155 -2.98 35.29 26.87
N VAL A 156 -2.59 35.50 28.13
CA VAL A 156 -3.39 36.26 29.10
C VAL A 156 -3.09 37.74 28.86
N GLU A 157 -4.13 38.50 28.46
CA GLU A 157 -4.09 39.98 28.39
C GLU A 157 -3.92 40.62 29.76
#